data_AF-A0A2D1R6B7-F1
#
_entry.id   AF-A0A2D1R6B7-F1
#
_cell.length_a   1.000
_cell.length_b   1.000
_cell.length_c   1.000
_cell.angle_alpha   90.00
_cell.angle_beta   90.00
_cell.angle_gamma   90.00
#
_symmetry.space_group_name_H-M   'P 1'
#
loop_
_entity.id
_entity.type
_entity.pdbx_description
1 polymer ?
#
loop_
_entity_poly.entity_id
_entity_poly.type
_entity_poly.pdbx_seq_one_letter_code
_entity_poly.pdbx_strand_id
1 'polypeptide(L)'
;MTSQPLGWAGAVARWRSAEVAHKKASQAFTVAQQNYYMDRPSPLANIRYLPDDSPETFNARVEQSNAEFAQANKACRDRHRLDALEQASSDAMINADEALFALLDEPAPNVAAIMMKIELALEQGCEVKDIAPVLDDLRRMAA
;
A
#
# COMPACT_ATOMS: atom_id res chain seq x y z
N MET A 1 22.90 15.84 -0.38
CA MET A 1 22.15 17.10 -0.26
C MET A 1 21.50 17.08 1.11
N THR A 2 22.01 17.86 2.06
CA THR A 2 21.48 17.93 3.43
C THR A 2 20.19 18.75 3.41
N SER A 3 19.04 18.07 3.39
CA SER A 3 17.75 18.70 3.63
C SER A 3 17.76 19.36 5.00
N GLN A 4 17.61 20.69 5.04
CA GLN A 4 17.35 21.40 6.29
C GLN A 4 16.18 20.74 7.02
N PRO A 5 16.24 20.58 8.36
CA PRO A 5 15.07 20.16 9.12
C PRO A 5 13.95 21.16 8.83
N LEU A 6 12.84 20.64 8.31
CA LEU A 6 11.71 21.43 7.80
C LEU A 6 10.95 22.17 8.93
N GLY A 7 11.38 22.01 10.18
CA GLY A 7 10.64 22.39 11.37
C GLY A 7 9.32 21.63 11.45
N TRP A 8 8.69 21.67 12.61
CA TRP A 8 7.40 21.02 12.85
C TRP A 8 6.37 21.23 11.74
N ALA A 9 6.16 22.48 11.32
CA ALA A 9 5.15 22.80 10.31
C ALA A 9 5.44 22.15 8.94
N GLY A 10 6.71 22.10 8.52
CA GLY A 10 7.08 21.45 7.27
C GLY A 10 7.06 19.93 7.36
N ALA A 11 7.39 19.35 8.52
CA ALA A 11 7.23 17.91 8.78
C ALA A 11 5.75 17.50 8.70
N VAL A 12 4.84 18.27 9.31
CA VAL A 12 3.38 18.05 9.21
C VAL A 12 2.90 18.14 7.76
N ALA A 13 3.34 19.15 7.02
CA ALA A 13 2.96 19.31 5.61
C ALA A 13 3.43 18.13 4.75
N ARG A 14 4.65 17.64 4.98
CA ARG A 14 5.20 16.46 4.30
C ARG A 14 4.39 15.21 4.60
N TRP A 15 4.12 14.93 5.88
CA TRP A 15 3.31 13.77 6.29
C TRP A 15 1.91 13.80 5.67
N ARG A 16 1.19 14.92 5.78
CA ARG A 16 -0.15 15.07 5.17
C ARG A 16 -0.12 14.87 3.66
N SER A 17 0.89 15.41 2.98
CA SER A 17 1.03 15.23 1.54
C SER A 17 1.26 13.76 1.18
N ALA A 18 2.09 13.04 1.95
CA ALA A 18 2.36 11.62 1.74
C ALA A 18 1.12 10.76 2.03
N GLU A 19 0.39 11.07 3.11
CA GLU A 19 -0.87 10.39 3.46
C GLU A 19 -1.94 10.57 2.37
N VAL A 20 -2.08 11.79 1.82
CA VAL A 20 -2.99 12.05 0.69
C VAL A 20 -2.57 11.27 -0.56
N ALA A 21 -1.27 11.17 -0.84
CA ALA A 21 -0.76 10.40 -1.96
C ALA A 21 -1.06 8.90 -1.77
N HIS A 22 -0.83 8.35 -0.57
CA HIS A 22 -1.20 6.99 -0.21
C HIS A 22 -2.70 6.73 -0.42
N LYS A 23 -3.59 7.57 0.15
CA LYS A 23 -5.05 7.41 -0.02
C LYS A 23 -5.46 7.38 -1.50
N LYS A 24 -4.89 8.25 -2.33
CA LYS A 24 -5.15 8.29 -3.77
C LYS A 24 -4.66 7.02 -4.48
N ALA A 25 -3.45 6.56 -4.18
CA ALA A 25 -2.88 5.36 -4.77
C ALA A 25 -3.68 4.11 -4.39
N SER A 26 -4.02 3.97 -3.10
CA SER A 26 -4.83 2.86 -2.57
C SER A 26 -6.24 2.84 -3.17
N GLN A 27 -6.85 4.01 -3.38
CA GLN A 27 -8.15 4.10 -4.06
C GLN A 27 -8.05 3.67 -5.52
N ALA A 28 -7.02 4.12 -6.25
CA ALA A 28 -6.81 3.75 -7.64
C ALA A 28 -6.56 2.23 -7.79
N PHE A 29 -5.74 1.65 -6.91
CA PHE A 29 -5.53 0.20 -6.84
C PHE A 29 -6.83 -0.56 -6.56
N THR A 30 -7.61 -0.10 -5.58
CA THR A 30 -8.91 -0.72 -5.22
C THR A 30 -9.87 -0.76 -6.41
N VAL A 31 -10.01 0.35 -7.13
CA VAL A 31 -10.87 0.43 -8.33
C VAL A 31 -10.35 -0.49 -9.44
N ALA A 32 -9.04 -0.49 -9.69
CA ALA A 32 -8.45 -1.38 -10.69
C ALA A 32 -8.63 -2.87 -10.34
N GLN A 33 -8.50 -3.21 -9.06
CA GLN A 33 -8.71 -4.57 -8.56
C GLN A 33 -10.17 -5.01 -8.73
N GLN A 34 -11.13 -4.14 -8.39
CA GLN A 34 -12.56 -4.42 -8.63
C GLN A 34 -12.85 -4.67 -10.11
N ASN A 35 -12.32 -3.82 -10.99
CA ASN A 35 -12.49 -3.99 -12.44
C ASN A 35 -11.85 -5.29 -12.94
N TYR A 36 -10.65 -5.62 -12.46
CA TYR A 36 -10.01 -6.91 -12.77
C TYR A 36 -10.89 -8.09 -12.37
N TYR A 37 -11.51 -8.08 -11.18
CA TYR A 37 -12.37 -9.20 -10.76
C TYR A 37 -13.66 -9.33 -11.58
N MET A 38 -14.17 -8.23 -12.13
CA MET A 38 -15.31 -8.24 -13.05
C MET A 38 -14.92 -8.77 -14.44
N ASP A 39 -13.73 -8.41 -14.93
CA ASP A 39 -13.27 -8.71 -16.29
C ASP A 39 -12.39 -9.97 -16.39
N ARG A 40 -11.99 -10.59 -15.26
CA ARG A 40 -11.07 -11.72 -15.28
C ARG A 40 -11.67 -12.89 -16.07
N PRO A 41 -10.86 -13.57 -16.91
CA PRO A 41 -11.30 -14.78 -17.57
C PRO A 41 -11.69 -15.84 -16.52
N SER A 42 -12.61 -16.75 -16.89
CA SER A 42 -12.94 -17.90 -16.06
C SER A 42 -11.92 -19.03 -16.31
N PRO A 43 -11.36 -19.67 -15.26
CA PRO A 43 -10.37 -20.73 -15.41
C PRO A 43 -10.92 -22.02 -16.03
N LEU A 44 -12.25 -22.17 -16.13
CA LEU A 44 -12.88 -23.42 -16.53
C LEU A 44 -13.92 -23.18 -17.61
N ALA A 45 -13.46 -22.96 -18.83
CA ALA A 45 -14.25 -23.31 -20.00
C ALA A 45 -14.23 -24.85 -20.17
N ASN A 46 -14.97 -25.57 -19.30
CA ASN A 46 -15.44 -26.96 -19.44
C ASN A 46 -14.57 -27.93 -20.28
N ILE A 47 -13.33 -28.23 -19.88
CA ILE A 47 -12.61 -29.37 -20.48
C ILE A 47 -13.22 -30.66 -19.95
N ARG A 48 -13.76 -31.47 -20.86
CA ARG A 48 -14.30 -32.80 -20.57
C ARG A 48 -13.44 -33.86 -21.24
N TYR A 49 -13.47 -35.06 -20.68
CA TYR A 49 -13.00 -36.25 -21.37
C TYR A 49 -13.85 -36.47 -22.63
N LEU A 50 -13.18 -36.59 -23.76
CA LEU A 50 -13.76 -36.98 -25.03
C LEU A 50 -13.66 -38.51 -25.20
N PRO A 51 -14.55 -39.14 -25.99
CA PRO A 51 -14.60 -40.60 -26.13
C PRO A 51 -13.28 -41.26 -26.57
N ASP A 52 -12.41 -40.53 -27.29
CA ASP A 52 -11.15 -41.05 -27.84
C ASP A 52 -9.91 -40.55 -27.09
N ASP A 53 -10.09 -39.94 -25.91
CA ASP A 53 -8.96 -39.44 -25.13
C ASP A 53 -8.15 -40.57 -24.50
N SER A 54 -6.86 -40.60 -24.82
CA SER A 54 -5.88 -41.15 -23.89
C SER A 54 -5.65 -40.18 -22.71
N PRO A 55 -5.20 -40.66 -21.54
CA PRO A 55 -4.81 -39.79 -20.44
C PRO A 55 -3.80 -38.71 -20.84
N GLU A 56 -2.85 -39.03 -21.72
CA GLU A 56 -1.84 -38.10 -22.23
C GLU A 56 -2.48 -37.00 -23.08
N THR A 57 -3.44 -37.37 -23.94
CA THR A 57 -4.15 -36.43 -24.81
C THR A 57 -5.02 -35.46 -24.01
N PHE A 58 -5.72 -35.99 -23.00
CA PHE A 58 -6.50 -35.17 -22.07
C PHE A 58 -5.59 -34.21 -21.29
N ASN A 59 -4.50 -34.71 -20.70
CA ASN A 59 -3.56 -33.88 -19.93
C ASN A 59 -2.93 -32.76 -20.78
N ALA A 60 -2.54 -33.06 -22.03
CA ALA A 60 -2.01 -32.05 -22.94
C ALA A 60 -3.00 -30.91 -23.20
N ARG A 61 -4.30 -31.20 -23.36
CA ARG A 61 -5.32 -30.15 -23.50
C ARG A 61 -5.55 -29.35 -22.23
N VAL A 62 -5.50 -30.00 -21.06
CA VAL A 62 -5.57 -29.32 -19.76
C VAL A 62 -4.40 -28.36 -19.61
N GLU A 63 -3.18 -28.79 -19.92
CA GLU A 63 -1.99 -27.95 -19.91
C GLU A 63 -2.10 -26.77 -20.87
N GLN A 64 -2.55 -27.00 -22.11
CA GLN A 64 -2.77 -25.95 -23.09
C GLN A 64 -3.79 -24.92 -22.58
N SER A 65 -4.94 -25.37 -22.06
CA SER A 65 -5.97 -24.45 -21.56
C SER A 65 -5.51 -23.68 -20.32
N ASN A 66 -4.71 -24.29 -19.45
CA ASN A 66 -4.10 -23.58 -18.32
C ASN A 66 -3.14 -22.49 -18.81
N ALA A 67 -2.36 -22.75 -19.87
CA ALA A 67 -1.47 -21.77 -20.47
C ALA A 67 -2.26 -20.61 -21.12
N GLU A 68 -3.32 -20.90 -21.87
CA GLU A 68 -4.21 -19.90 -22.47
C GLU A 68 -4.89 -19.04 -21.40
N PHE A 69 -5.38 -19.68 -20.33
CA PHE A 69 -5.95 -18.98 -19.18
C PHE A 69 -4.92 -18.07 -18.51
N ALA A 70 -3.70 -18.56 -18.25
CA ALA A 70 -2.64 -17.77 -17.65
C ALA A 70 -2.29 -16.55 -18.50
N GLN A 71 -2.23 -16.70 -19.83
CA GLN A 71 -1.99 -15.61 -20.77
C GLN A 71 -3.14 -14.59 -20.75
N ALA A 72 -4.39 -15.04 -20.80
CA ALA A 72 -5.56 -14.17 -20.76
C ALA A 72 -5.66 -13.42 -19.41
N ASN A 73 -5.36 -14.11 -18.31
CA ASN A 73 -5.35 -13.51 -16.98
C ASN A 73 -4.26 -12.45 -16.84
N LYS A 74 -3.05 -12.73 -17.35
CA LYS A 74 -1.97 -11.75 -17.41
C LYS A 74 -2.35 -10.54 -18.25
N ALA A 75 -2.93 -10.74 -19.43
CA ALA A 75 -3.40 -9.64 -20.28
C ALA A 75 -4.49 -8.78 -19.60
N CYS A 76 -5.37 -9.41 -18.81
CA CYS A 76 -6.36 -8.71 -18.00
C CYS A 76 -5.70 -7.88 -16.88
N ARG A 77 -4.76 -8.46 -16.12
CA ARG A 77 -3.96 -7.70 -15.13
C ARG A 77 -3.24 -6.51 -15.75
N ASP A 78 -2.61 -6.70 -16.91
CA ASP A 78 -1.86 -5.67 -17.64
C ASP A 78 -2.81 -4.52 -18.08
N ARG A 79 -4.01 -4.84 -18.59
CA ARG A 79 -5.04 -3.87 -18.97
C ARG A 79 -5.48 -2.98 -17.82
N HIS A 80 -5.67 -3.55 -16.63
CA HIS A 80 -6.02 -2.81 -15.42
C HIS A 80 -4.81 -2.21 -14.72
N ARG A 81 -3.60 -2.40 -15.25
CA ARG A 81 -2.33 -1.92 -14.67
C ARG A 81 -2.18 -2.35 -13.21
N LEU A 82 -2.65 -3.56 -12.88
CA LEU A 82 -2.85 -3.97 -11.50
C LEU A 82 -1.53 -4.01 -10.72
N ASP A 83 -0.48 -4.60 -11.32
CA ASP A 83 0.86 -4.69 -10.70
C ASP A 83 1.48 -3.30 -10.47
N ALA A 84 1.30 -2.38 -11.44
CA ALA A 84 1.84 -1.03 -11.34
C ALA A 84 1.11 -0.20 -10.27
N LEU A 85 -0.21 -0.38 -10.12
CA LEU A 85 -1.00 0.30 -9.10
C LEU A 85 -0.78 -0.29 -7.70
N GLU A 86 -0.59 -1.60 -7.61
CA GLU A 86 -0.20 -2.30 -6.39
C GLU A 86 1.14 -1.77 -5.87
N GLN A 87 2.15 -1.71 -6.75
CA GLN A 87 3.45 -1.14 -6.41
C GLN A 87 3.35 0.33 -5.99
N ALA A 88 2.63 1.16 -6.75
CA ALA A 88 2.47 2.57 -6.41
C ALA A 88 1.74 2.79 -5.08
N SER A 89 0.77 1.93 -4.75
CA SER A 89 0.07 1.92 -3.47
C SER A 89 1.02 1.57 -2.32
N SER A 90 1.85 0.54 -2.52
CA SER A 90 2.84 0.12 -1.52
C SER A 90 3.92 1.19 -1.29
N ASP A 91 4.47 1.76 -2.36
CA ASP A 91 5.47 2.84 -2.28
C ASP A 91 4.89 4.07 -1.57
N ALA A 92 3.64 4.42 -1.87
CA ALA A 92 3.00 5.56 -1.23
C ALA A 92 2.73 5.33 0.27
N MET A 93 2.40 4.10 0.67
CA MET A 93 2.27 3.71 2.07
C MET A 93 3.61 3.86 2.81
N ILE A 94 4.69 3.29 2.26
CA ILE A 94 6.05 3.39 2.83
C ILE A 94 6.44 4.87 3.00
N ASN A 95 6.22 5.70 1.98
CA ASN A 95 6.51 7.13 2.06
C ASN A 95 5.68 7.87 3.13
N ALA A 96 4.43 7.47 3.35
CA ALA A 96 3.58 8.04 4.39
C ALA A 96 4.08 7.65 5.79
N ASP A 97 4.48 6.40 5.98
CA ASP A 97 5.04 5.90 7.24
C ASP A 97 6.38 6.57 7.55
N GLU A 98 7.29 6.67 6.58
CA GLU A 98 8.55 7.38 6.74
C GLU A 98 8.35 8.86 7.12
N ALA A 99 7.38 9.52 6.49
CA ALA A 99 7.06 10.91 6.80
C ALA A 99 6.42 11.07 8.20
N LEU A 100 5.64 10.08 8.64
CA LEU A 100 5.08 10.03 9.98
C LEU A 100 6.18 9.88 11.03
N PHE A 101 7.07 8.91 10.89
CA PHE A 101 8.15 8.70 11.86
C PHE A 101 9.06 9.94 11.94
N ALA A 102 9.39 10.56 10.81
CA ALA A 102 10.13 11.81 10.79
C ALA A 102 9.40 12.95 11.52
N LEU A 103 8.06 13.01 11.46
CA LEU A 103 7.26 13.97 12.22
C LEU A 103 7.26 13.66 13.72
N LEU A 104 7.23 12.39 14.12
CA LEU A 104 7.32 11.99 15.53
C LEU A 104 8.68 12.34 16.15
N ASP A 105 9.75 12.34 15.34
CA ASP A 105 11.08 12.76 15.79
C ASP A 105 11.26 14.29 15.86
N GLU A 106 10.48 15.06 15.11
CA GLU A 106 10.62 16.52 15.05
C GLU A 106 10.11 17.20 16.34
N PRO A 107 10.90 18.04 17.03
CA PRO A 107 10.48 18.66 18.28
C PRO A 107 9.16 19.45 18.18
N ALA A 108 8.21 19.15 19.05
CA ALA A 108 6.89 19.79 19.03
C ALA A 108 6.95 21.23 19.59
N PRO A 109 6.57 22.28 18.85
CA PRO A 109 6.78 23.66 19.29
C PRO A 109 5.84 24.10 20.44
N ASN A 110 4.72 23.41 20.65
CA ASN A 110 3.72 23.76 21.66
C ASN A 110 2.87 22.54 22.07
N VAL A 111 2.03 22.69 23.10
CA VAL A 111 1.18 21.61 23.64
C VAL A 111 0.26 21.01 22.58
N ALA A 112 -0.30 21.84 21.67
CA ALA A 112 -1.16 21.33 20.61
C ALA A 112 -0.41 20.38 19.65
N ALA A 113 0.86 20.68 19.34
CA ALA A 113 1.72 19.80 18.55
C ALA A 113 2.05 18.49 19.27
N ILE A 114 2.26 18.53 20.60
CA ILE A 114 2.45 17.33 21.43
C ILE A 114 1.20 16.45 21.39
N MET A 115 0.01 17.03 21.54
CA MET A 115 -1.26 16.29 21.48
C MET A 115 -1.45 15.60 20.13
N MET A 116 -1.18 16.32 19.03
CA MET A 116 -1.22 15.72 17.69
C MET A 116 -0.26 14.53 17.55
N LYS A 117 0.95 14.64 18.11
CA LYS A 117 1.94 13.56 18.14
C LYS A 117 1.41 12.30 18.84
N ILE A 118 0.75 12.48 19.98
CA ILE A 118 0.14 11.40 20.76
C ILE A 118 -1.00 10.75 19.97
N GLU A 119 -1.89 11.56 19.39
CA GLU A 119 -3.01 11.08 18.57
C GLU A 119 -2.50 10.23 17.40
N LEU A 120 -1.52 10.74 16.65
CA LEU A 120 -0.92 10.01 15.53
C LEU A 120 -0.23 8.72 15.95
N ALA A 121 0.50 8.73 17.07
CA ALA A 121 1.14 7.52 17.59
C ALA A 121 0.10 6.46 18.00
N LEU A 122 -1.04 6.87 18.58
CA LEU A 122 -2.13 5.97 18.96
C LEU A 122 -2.84 5.39 17.74
N GLU A 123 -3.14 6.20 16.72
CA GLU A 123 -3.78 5.76 15.47
C GLU A 123 -2.98 4.67 14.75
N GLN A 124 -1.66 4.66 14.95
CA GLN A 124 -0.72 3.76 14.27
C GLN A 124 -0.30 2.58 15.14
N GLY A 125 -0.81 2.50 16.38
CA GLY A 125 -0.48 1.43 17.32
C GLY A 125 0.98 1.44 17.75
N CYS A 126 1.65 2.60 17.76
CA CYS A 126 3.04 2.72 18.18
C CYS A 126 3.21 2.25 19.64
N GLU A 127 4.36 1.65 19.94
CA GLU A 127 4.66 1.15 21.28
C GLU A 127 5.06 2.30 22.21
N VAL A 128 5.00 2.06 23.53
CA VAL A 128 5.36 3.07 24.56
C VAL A 128 6.77 3.64 24.35
N LYS A 129 7.69 2.87 23.76
CA LYS A 129 9.05 3.32 23.43
C LYS A 129 9.08 4.44 22.38
N ASP A 130 8.10 4.46 21.49
CA ASP A 130 7.94 5.47 20.43
C ASP A 130 7.30 6.77 20.98
N ILE A 131 6.87 6.76 22.24
CA ILE A 131 6.35 7.94 22.99
C ILE A 131 7.51 8.68 23.70
N ALA A 132 8.73 8.14 23.72
CA ALA A 132 9.88 8.82 24.33
C ALA A 132 10.10 10.27 23.82
N PRO A 133 9.99 10.56 22.50
CA PRO A 133 10.08 11.93 22.00
C PRO A 133 9.00 12.87 22.56
N VAL A 134 7.80 12.35 22.85
CA VAL A 134 6.69 13.12 23.46
C VAL A 134 7.05 13.52 24.90
N LEU A 135 7.70 12.63 25.66
CA LEU A 135 8.16 12.92 27.02
C LEU A 135 9.26 13.99 27.04
N ASP A 136 10.15 13.98 26.05
CA ASP A 136 11.21 14.97 25.91
C ASP A 136 10.65 16.35 25.52
N ASP A 137 9.64 16.39 24.66
CA ASP A 137 8.91 17.62 24.33
C ASP A 137 8.22 18.22 25.57
N LEU A 138 7.58 17.40 26.41
CA LEU A 138 6.97 17.85 27.66
C LEU A 138 8.00 18.41 28.65
N ARG A 139 9.15 17.73 28.80
CA ARG A 139 10.24 18.21 29.67
C ARG A 139 10.78 19.56 29.21
N ARG A 140 10.96 19.75 27.90
CA ARG A 140 11.45 21.00 27.32
C ARG A 140 10.49 22.18 27.56
N MET A 141 9.18 21.94 27.62
CA MET A 141 8.20 23.01 27.87
C MET A 141 8.08 23.40 29.34
N ALA A 142 8.53 22.54 30.27
CA ALA A 142 8.52 22.80 31.70
C ALA A 142 9.78 23.52 32.21
N ALA A 143 10.81 23.65 31.36
CA ALA A 143 12.08 24.33 31.64
C ALA A 143 12.07 25.79 31.14
#